data_AF-A0A9X5X4X3-F1
#
_entry.id   AF-A0A9X5X4X3-F1
#
_cell.length_a   1.000
_cell.length_b   1.000
_cell.length_c   1.000
_cell.angle_alpha   90.00
_cell.angle_beta   90.00
_cell.angle_gamma   90.00
#
_symmetry.space_group_name_H-M   'P 1'
#
loop_
_entity.id
_entity.type
_entity.pdbx_description
1 polymer ?
#
loop_
_entity_poly.entity_id
_entity_poly.type
_entity_poly.pdbx_seq_one_letter_code
_entity_poly.pdbx_strand_id
1 'polypeptide(L)'
;MAGAHTRNGTVADAKALVGKAVAPGITYKEFDLQAAQGVARAHVLSVDLSNPHVRVDLLHSAAVASRAAVSRLAEAQGAVAGVNGDFFDISEAQHPGVEATGATVGPAIANGRTLKAAVPDGQRFGPALPPGTNTKNVLGVGLDGRA
;
A
#
# COMPACT_ATOMS: atom_id res chain seq x y z
N MET A 1 19.79 -34.59 -7.95
CA MET A 1 20.23 -33.88 -9.17
C MET A 1 19.40 -32.61 -9.31
N ALA A 2 20.09 -31.48 -9.55
CA ALA A 2 19.60 -30.10 -9.79
C ALA A 2 18.71 -29.48 -8.70
N GLY A 3 19.09 -28.47 -7.91
CA GLY A 3 20.19 -27.52 -8.02
C GLY A 3 19.89 -26.38 -9.00
N ALA A 4 19.16 -25.33 -8.57
CA ALA A 4 19.10 -24.03 -9.25
C ALA A 4 18.61 -22.95 -8.26
N HIS A 5 19.54 -22.30 -7.55
CA HIS A 5 20.07 -20.97 -7.88
C HIS A 5 19.09 -19.84 -7.58
N THR A 6 19.17 -19.34 -6.36
CA THR A 6 18.87 -17.96 -5.99
C THR A 6 19.71 -17.02 -6.87
N ARG A 7 19.16 -16.57 -8.00
CA ARG A 7 19.68 -15.37 -8.64
C ARG A 7 19.03 -14.19 -7.96
N ASN A 8 19.75 -13.66 -6.97
CA ASN A 8 19.60 -12.29 -6.51
C ASN A 8 19.35 -11.43 -7.75
N GLY A 9 18.18 -10.80 -7.83
CA GLY A 9 17.97 -9.69 -8.75
C GLY A 9 18.94 -8.61 -8.31
N THR A 10 20.13 -8.60 -8.90
CA THR A 10 21.14 -7.61 -8.59
C THR A 10 20.60 -6.29 -9.09
N VAL A 11 20.48 -5.32 -8.19
CA VAL A 11 20.16 -3.90 -8.43
C VAL A 11 21.31 -3.21 -9.22
N ALA A 12 22.08 -3.97 -9.99
CA ALA A 12 23.39 -3.63 -10.50
C ALA A 12 23.37 -2.56 -11.60
N ASP A 13 22.21 -2.22 -12.15
CA ASP A 13 22.07 -1.16 -13.16
C ASP A 13 21.28 0.07 -12.68
N ALA A 14 20.91 0.15 -11.39
CA ALA A 14 20.31 1.37 -10.82
C ALA A 14 21.38 2.45 -10.55
N LYS A 15 22.26 2.68 -11.53
CA LYS A 15 23.23 3.79 -11.55
C LYS A 15 22.43 5.08 -11.36
N ALA A 16 22.54 5.68 -10.17
CA ALA A 16 22.08 7.01 -9.78
C ALA A 16 21.03 7.65 -10.70
N LEU A 17 19.84 7.05 -10.80
CA LEU A 17 18.73 7.73 -11.43
C LEU A 17 18.36 8.92 -10.55
N VAL A 18 18.69 10.11 -11.04
CA VAL A 18 18.36 11.38 -10.39
C VAL A 18 16.85 11.51 -10.48
N GLY A 19 16.20 11.62 -9.31
CA GLY A 19 14.76 11.73 -9.24
C GLY A 19 14.31 13.13 -9.63
N LYS A 20 13.13 13.22 -10.23
CA LYS A 20 12.46 14.49 -10.45
C LYS A 20 11.91 14.98 -9.12
N ALA A 21 12.26 16.20 -8.72
CA ALA A 21 11.61 16.83 -7.58
C ALA A 21 10.12 17.05 -7.87
N VAL A 22 9.25 16.59 -6.98
CA VAL A 22 7.80 16.79 -7.06
C VAL A 22 7.39 17.99 -6.19
N ALA A 23 7.94 18.05 -4.98
CA ALA A 23 7.82 19.14 -4.02
C ALA A 23 9.04 19.09 -3.07
N PRO A 24 9.30 20.13 -2.24
CA PRO A 24 10.37 20.08 -1.24
C PRO A 24 10.24 18.82 -0.35
N GLY A 25 11.30 18.00 -0.28
CA GLY A 25 11.31 16.73 0.47
C GLY A 25 10.63 15.53 -0.23
N ILE A 26 10.14 15.69 -1.47
CA ILE A 26 9.48 14.61 -2.23
C ILE A 26 10.10 14.48 -3.62
N THR A 27 10.59 13.29 -3.96
CA THR A 27 11.14 12.98 -5.28
C THR A 27 10.47 11.78 -5.92
N TYR A 28 10.32 11.82 -7.23
CA TYR A 28 9.79 10.73 -8.05
C TYR A 28 10.87 10.16 -8.95
N LYS A 29 10.91 8.83 -9.05
CA LYS A 29 11.81 8.08 -9.92
C LYS A 29 11.04 6.96 -10.61
N GLU A 30 11.45 6.64 -11.82
CA GLU A 30 10.99 5.46 -12.53
C GLU A 30 12.17 4.73 -13.16
N PHE A 31 12.10 3.41 -13.22
CA PHE A 31 13.13 2.58 -13.82
C PHE A 31 12.63 1.20 -14.18
N ASP A 32 13.32 0.56 -15.12
CA ASP A 32 13.05 -0.81 -15.53
C ASP A 32 13.87 -1.82 -14.72
N LEU A 33 13.20 -2.86 -14.25
CA LEU A 33 13.76 -4.02 -13.59
C LEU A 33 13.70 -5.20 -14.56
N GLN A 34 14.84 -5.84 -14.80
CA GLN A 34 14.88 -7.10 -15.55
C GLN A 34 14.44 -8.24 -14.63
N ALA A 35 13.24 -8.78 -14.85
CA ALA A 35 12.70 -9.92 -14.11
C ALA A 35 12.68 -11.19 -14.99
N ALA A 36 12.51 -12.35 -14.35
CA ALA A 36 12.51 -13.63 -15.05
C ALA A 36 11.42 -13.77 -16.12
N GLN A 37 10.32 -13.02 -15.99
CA GLN A 37 9.18 -13.01 -16.92
C GLN A 37 9.15 -11.77 -17.83
N GLY A 38 10.24 -11.00 -17.90
CA GLY A 38 10.33 -9.80 -18.72
C GLY A 38 10.62 -8.53 -17.90
N VAL A 39 10.48 -7.38 -18.54
CA VAL A 39 10.76 -6.09 -17.92
C VAL A 39 9.60 -5.65 -17.03
N ALA A 40 9.90 -5.26 -15.79
CA ALA A 40 8.96 -4.62 -14.88
C ALA A 40 9.34 -3.14 -14.69
N ARG A 41 8.42 -2.21 -14.99
CA ARG A 41 8.60 -0.78 -14.71
C ARG A 41 8.24 -0.49 -13.26
N ALA A 42 9.19 0.02 -12.48
CA ALA A 42 8.99 0.49 -11.12
C ALA A 42 8.77 2.00 -11.10
N HIS A 43 7.86 2.44 -10.21
CA HIS A 43 7.59 3.83 -9.89
C HIS A 43 7.84 4.04 -8.40
N VAL A 44 8.73 4.97 -8.05
CA VAL A 44 9.19 5.19 -6.66
C VAL A 44 8.99 6.63 -6.28
N LEU A 45 8.25 6.85 -5.19
CA LEU A 45 8.19 8.12 -4.47
C LEU A 45 9.07 8.02 -3.24
N SER A 46 10.09 8.87 -3.16
CA SER A 46 10.88 9.04 -1.93
C SER A 46 10.39 10.27 -1.19
N VAL A 47 10.01 10.08 0.07
CA VAL A 47 9.38 11.07 0.93
C VAL A 47 10.25 11.24 2.18
N ASP A 48 10.77 12.45 2.38
CA ASP A 48 11.55 12.82 3.56
C ASP A 48 10.61 13.27 4.70
N LEU A 49 10.35 12.37 5.65
CA LEU A 49 9.50 12.64 6.81
C LEU A 49 10.22 13.43 7.92
N SER A 50 11.51 13.71 7.78
CA SER A 50 12.21 14.63 8.69
C SER A 50 11.94 16.10 8.36
N ASN A 51 11.48 16.38 7.13
CA ASN A 51 11.01 17.70 6.75
C ASN A 51 9.65 17.99 7.41
N PRO A 52 9.53 19.01 8.29
CA PRO A 52 8.30 19.29 9.04
C PRO A 52 7.12 19.72 8.16
N HIS A 53 7.35 20.04 6.87
CA HIS A 53 6.29 20.36 5.91
C HIS A 53 5.78 19.15 5.14
N VAL A 54 6.35 17.96 5.36
CA VAL A 54 5.97 16.72 4.69
C VAL A 54 5.25 15.81 5.70
N ARG A 55 4.09 15.29 5.28
CA ARG A 55 3.32 14.31 6.07
C ARG A 55 2.75 13.24 5.16
N VAL A 56 2.49 12.07 5.75
CA VAL A 56 1.76 10.97 5.12
C VAL A 56 0.48 10.76 5.91
N ASP A 57 -0.63 10.60 5.21
CA ASP A 57 -1.93 10.31 5.79
C ASP A 57 -2.73 9.38 4.85
N LEU A 58 -3.82 8.82 5.35
CA LEU A 58 -4.66 7.89 4.63
C LEU A 58 -5.58 8.61 3.64
N LEU A 59 -5.40 8.34 2.35
CA LEU A 59 -6.36 8.74 1.32
C LEU A 59 -7.60 7.84 1.37
N HIS A 60 -8.73 8.35 1.88
CA HIS A 60 -9.98 7.60 1.97
C HIS A 60 -11.19 8.30 1.33
N SER A 61 -12.21 7.53 0.98
CA SER A 61 -13.52 8.04 0.58
C SER A 61 -14.39 8.36 1.81
N ALA A 62 -15.54 9.02 1.61
CA ALA A 62 -16.42 9.39 2.72
C ALA A 62 -17.09 8.19 3.40
N ALA A 63 -17.47 7.15 2.64
CA ALA A 63 -18.12 5.95 3.16
C ALA A 63 -17.15 4.77 3.14
N VAL A 64 -17.16 3.95 4.20
CA VAL A 64 -16.22 2.82 4.39
C VAL A 64 -16.19 1.84 3.22
N ALA A 65 -17.35 1.59 2.59
CA ALA A 65 -17.51 0.70 1.44
C ALA A 65 -17.19 1.35 0.08
N SER A 66 -17.03 2.67 0.04
CA SER A 66 -16.89 3.40 -1.22
C SER A 66 -15.45 3.36 -1.73
N ARG A 67 -15.30 3.08 -3.02
CA ARG A 67 -14.01 3.04 -3.72
C ARG A 67 -13.89 4.19 -4.71
N ALA A 68 -12.67 4.68 -4.92
CA ALA A 68 -12.37 5.65 -5.96
C ALA A 68 -10.93 5.43 -6.46
N ALA A 69 -10.64 5.94 -7.66
CA ALA A 69 -9.28 5.96 -8.18
C ALA A 69 -8.37 6.77 -7.24
N VAL A 70 -7.11 6.34 -7.08
CA VAL A 70 -6.12 7.02 -6.23
C VAL A 70 -5.96 8.48 -6.62
N SER A 71 -5.99 8.80 -7.92
CA SER A 71 -5.93 10.18 -8.42
C SER A 71 -7.06 11.05 -7.86
N ARG A 72 -8.30 10.56 -7.89
CA ARG A 72 -9.46 11.29 -7.35
C ARG A 72 -9.38 11.47 -5.84
N LEU A 73 -8.90 10.44 -5.12
CA LEU A 73 -8.73 10.53 -3.67
C LEU A 73 -7.64 11.54 -3.29
N ALA A 74 -6.54 11.56 -4.03
CA ALA A 74 -5.46 12.52 -3.85
C ALA A 74 -5.93 13.95 -4.14
N GLU A 75 -6.61 14.17 -5.28
CA GLU A 75 -7.20 15.46 -5.64
C GLU A 75 -8.19 15.96 -4.57
N ALA A 76 -9.11 15.11 -4.12
CA ALA A 76 -10.13 15.47 -3.13
C ALA A 76 -9.53 15.89 -1.77
N GLN A 77 -8.34 15.39 -1.43
CA GLN A 77 -7.65 15.69 -0.17
C GLN A 77 -6.49 16.67 -0.34
N GLY A 78 -6.28 17.20 -1.55
CA GLY A 78 -5.16 18.11 -1.86
C GLY A 78 -3.78 17.47 -1.67
N ALA A 79 -3.68 16.15 -1.84
CA ALA A 79 -2.42 15.44 -1.73
C ALA A 79 -1.55 15.63 -2.99
N VAL A 80 -0.25 15.84 -2.77
CA VAL A 80 0.73 16.04 -3.85
C VAL A 80 1.00 14.73 -4.62
N ALA A 81 0.86 13.58 -3.97
CA ALA A 81 1.00 12.26 -4.55
C ALA A 81 0.24 11.21 -3.72
N GLY A 82 -0.03 10.05 -4.30
CA GLY A 82 -0.69 8.94 -3.61
C GLY A 82 -0.37 7.59 -4.25
N VAL A 83 -0.42 6.54 -3.44
CA VAL A 83 -0.31 5.13 -3.86
C VAL A 83 -1.48 4.35 -3.26
N ASN A 84 -1.83 3.21 -3.87
CA ASN A 84 -2.78 2.29 -3.25
C ASN A 84 -2.15 1.64 -2.00
N GLY A 85 -2.97 1.38 -0.97
CA GLY A 85 -2.52 0.90 0.34
C GLY A 85 -3.01 -0.50 0.66
N ASP A 86 -4.16 -0.60 1.32
CA ASP A 86 -4.70 -1.86 1.83
C ASP A 86 -5.30 -2.78 0.76
N PHE A 87 -5.42 -4.05 1.11
CA PHE A 87 -6.37 -4.95 0.48
C PHE A 87 -7.81 -4.48 0.71
N PHE A 88 -8.68 -4.74 -0.24
CA PHE A 88 -10.10 -4.41 -0.15
C PHE A 88 -10.94 -5.48 -0.84
N ASP A 89 -12.17 -5.65 -0.35
CA ASP A 89 -13.11 -6.63 -0.85
C ASP A 89 -13.67 -6.17 -2.21
N ILE A 90 -13.00 -6.58 -3.28
CA ILE A 90 -13.35 -6.21 -4.66
C ILE A 90 -14.22 -7.24 -5.38
N SER A 91 -14.34 -8.43 -4.81
CA SER A 91 -15.01 -9.58 -5.43
C SER A 91 -15.43 -10.57 -4.36
N GLU A 92 -16.67 -11.02 -4.43
CA GLU A 92 -17.19 -12.04 -3.52
C GLU A 92 -17.55 -13.31 -4.31
N ALA A 93 -16.76 -14.37 -4.11
CA ALA A 93 -16.89 -15.62 -4.84
C ALA A 93 -17.16 -16.84 -3.94
N GLN A 94 -17.14 -16.65 -2.62
CA GLN A 94 -17.26 -17.73 -1.62
C GLN A 94 -18.69 -17.85 -1.09
N HIS A 95 -19.48 -16.77 -1.16
CA HIS A 95 -20.83 -16.67 -0.60
C HIS A 95 -21.84 -16.27 -1.69
N PRO A 96 -22.61 -17.24 -2.24
CA PRO A 96 -23.61 -16.94 -3.27
C PRO A 96 -24.65 -15.89 -2.81
N GLY A 97 -24.84 -14.85 -3.61
CA GLY A 97 -25.82 -13.79 -3.36
C GLY A 97 -25.33 -12.65 -2.45
N VAL A 98 -24.08 -12.68 -1.98
CA VAL A 98 -23.46 -11.57 -1.24
C VAL A 98 -22.68 -10.68 -2.20
N GLU A 99 -22.92 -9.37 -2.14
CA GLU A 99 -22.15 -8.40 -2.93
C GLU A 99 -20.81 -8.08 -2.25
N ALA A 100 -19.77 -7.89 -3.08
CA ALA A 100 -18.49 -7.41 -2.60
C ALA A 100 -18.65 -6.00 -2.01
N THR A 101 -18.20 -5.85 -0.76
CA THR A 101 -18.44 -4.64 0.04
C THR A 101 -17.63 -3.44 -0.43
N GLY A 102 -16.51 -3.64 -1.12
CA GLY A 102 -15.59 -2.57 -1.50
C GLY A 102 -14.74 -2.02 -0.34
N ALA A 103 -14.97 -2.48 0.88
CA ALA A 103 -14.29 -1.99 2.08
C ALA A 103 -12.86 -2.57 2.21
N THR A 104 -11.96 -1.82 2.84
CA THR A 104 -10.60 -2.30 3.12
C THR A 104 -10.59 -3.41 4.18
N VAL A 105 -9.58 -4.26 4.16
CA VAL A 105 -9.34 -5.28 5.19
C VAL A 105 -8.36 -4.71 6.21
N GLY A 106 -8.74 -4.76 7.50
CA GLY A 106 -7.92 -4.19 8.59
C GLY A 106 -8.48 -2.87 9.16
N PRO A 107 -7.82 -2.32 10.19
CA PRO A 107 -8.21 -1.05 10.79
C PRO A 107 -7.85 0.13 9.86
N ALA A 108 -8.69 1.16 9.86
CA ALA A 108 -8.41 2.41 9.15
C ALA A 108 -8.42 3.57 10.14
N ILE A 109 -7.36 4.37 10.14
CA ILE A 109 -7.20 5.56 10.98
C ILE A 109 -6.77 6.71 10.06
N ALA A 110 -7.43 7.85 10.18
CA ALA A 110 -7.07 9.06 9.45
C ALA A 110 -7.17 10.27 10.38
N ASN A 111 -6.19 11.17 10.35
CA ASN A 111 -6.12 12.33 11.24
C ASN A 111 -6.31 11.97 12.74
N GLY A 112 -5.74 10.83 13.17
CA GLY A 112 -5.88 10.33 14.55
C GLY A 112 -7.27 9.80 14.92
N ARG A 113 -8.21 9.73 13.98
CA ARG A 113 -9.56 9.19 14.20
C ARG A 113 -9.68 7.78 13.63
N THR A 114 -10.16 6.85 14.43
CA THR A 114 -10.54 5.51 13.96
C THR A 114 -11.75 5.62 13.03
N LEU A 115 -11.57 5.22 11.77
CA LEU A 115 -12.63 5.14 10.77
C LEU A 115 -13.31 3.77 10.79
N LYS A 116 -12.54 2.71 11.05
CA LYS A 116 -12.99 1.33 11.06
C LYS A 116 -12.05 0.45 11.88
N ALA A 117 -12.63 -0.54 12.56
CA ALA A 117 -11.88 -1.54 13.31
C ALA A 117 -11.24 -2.61 12.41
N ALA A 118 -10.30 -3.36 12.97
CA ALA A 118 -9.78 -4.56 12.33
C ALA A 118 -10.91 -5.57 12.06
N VAL A 119 -10.77 -6.37 11.01
CA VAL A 119 -11.74 -7.41 10.66
C VAL A 119 -11.48 -8.64 11.55
N PRO A 120 -12.41 -9.07 12.40
CA PRO A 120 -12.25 -10.29 13.20
C PRO A 120 -12.18 -11.53 12.30
N ASP A 121 -11.55 -12.60 12.79
CA ASP A 121 -11.37 -13.85 12.04
C ASP A 121 -12.68 -14.37 11.42
N GLY A 122 -13.78 -14.32 12.16
CA GLY A 122 -15.10 -14.80 11.71
C GLY A 122 -15.82 -13.91 10.69
N GLN A 123 -15.26 -12.74 10.35
CA GLN A 123 -15.82 -11.80 9.37
C GLN A 123 -14.84 -11.52 8.23
N ARG A 124 -13.75 -12.29 8.14
CA ARG A 124 -12.73 -12.10 7.12
C ARG A 124 -13.17 -12.79 5.83
N PHE A 125 -13.43 -11.97 4.82
CA PHE A 125 -13.57 -12.40 3.44
C PHE A 125 -12.16 -12.52 2.82
N GLY A 126 -11.68 -13.75 2.63
CA GLY A 126 -10.36 -14.02 2.05
C GLY A 126 -9.81 -15.42 2.33
N PRO A 127 -8.73 -15.85 1.66
CA PRO A 127 -8.13 -17.18 1.83
C PRO A 127 -7.69 -17.44 3.27
N ALA A 128 -7.71 -18.67 3.76
CA ALA A 128 -7.25 -19.01 5.12
C ALA A 128 -5.87 -18.40 5.46
N LEU A 129 -5.67 -18.00 6.72
CA LEU A 129 -4.40 -17.45 7.19
C LEU A 129 -3.28 -18.51 7.08
N PRO A 130 -2.03 -18.12 6.73
CA PRO A 130 -0.89 -19.03 6.80
C PRO A 130 -0.73 -19.62 8.21
N PRO A 131 -0.31 -20.89 8.34
CA PRO A 131 -0.05 -21.50 9.64
C PRO A 131 0.87 -20.65 10.53
N GLY A 132 0.50 -20.47 11.80
CA GLY A 132 1.28 -19.69 12.77
C GLY A 132 1.02 -18.18 12.78
N THR A 133 0.09 -17.67 11.95
CA THR A 133 -0.30 -16.26 11.93
C THR A 133 -1.67 -16.02 12.59
N ASN A 134 -1.97 -14.78 12.98
CA ASN A 134 -3.28 -14.38 13.51
C ASN A 134 -3.59 -12.90 13.17
N THR A 135 -4.85 -12.49 13.32
CA THR A 135 -5.34 -11.12 13.04
C THR A 135 -4.98 -10.07 14.10
N LYS A 136 -4.24 -10.45 15.14
CA LYS A 136 -3.75 -9.52 16.19
C LYS A 136 -2.37 -8.94 15.88
N ASN A 137 -1.71 -9.43 14.83
CA ASN A 137 -0.42 -8.91 14.41
C ASN A 137 -0.61 -7.56 13.70
N VAL A 138 0.05 -6.51 14.20
CA VAL A 138 0.00 -5.15 13.66
C VAL A 138 1.41 -4.63 13.39
N LEU A 139 1.56 -3.85 12.32
CA LEU A 139 2.73 -3.00 12.06
C LEU A 139 2.24 -1.55 12.10
N GLY A 140 2.82 -0.72 12.96
CA GLY A 140 2.40 0.67 13.12
C GLY A 140 3.62 1.59 13.09
N VAL A 141 3.53 2.70 12.36
CA VAL A 141 4.58 3.73 12.39
C VAL A 141 4.13 4.86 13.31
N GLY A 142 4.87 5.06 14.40
CA GLY A 142 4.61 6.12 15.37
C GLY A 142 4.94 7.51 14.83
N LEU A 143 4.43 8.56 15.49
CA LEU A 143 4.80 9.95 15.21
C LEU A 143 6.29 10.24 15.45
N ASP A 144 6.98 9.33 16.14
CA ASP A 144 8.43 9.33 16.35
C ASP A 144 9.21 8.64 15.20
N GLY A 145 8.53 8.23 14.12
CA GLY A 145 9.13 7.67 12.92
C GLY A 145 9.64 6.24 13.06
N ARG A 146 9.18 5.49 14.07
CA ARG A 146 9.57 4.08 14.31
C ARG A 146 8.45 3.13 13.94
N ALA A 147 8.83 1.98 13.36
CA ALA A 147 7.95 0.84 13.04
C ALA A 147 8.21 -0.34 13.99
#